data_AF-A0A849A594-F1
#
_entry.id   AF-A0A849A594-F1
#
_cell.length_a   1.000
_cell.length_b   1.000
_cell.length_c   1.000
_cell.angle_alpha   90.00
_cell.angle_beta   90.00
_cell.angle_gamma   90.00
#
_symmetry.space_group_name_H-M   'P 1'
#
loop_
_entity.id
_entity.type
_entity.pdbx_description
1 polymer ?
#
loop_
_entity_poly.entity_id
_entity_poly.type
_entity_poly.pdbx_seq_one_letter_code
_entity_poly.pdbx_strand_id
1 'polypeptide(L)'
;MTARAGSRSRGTVVVVAGVVLGAALVAGGALPTWWTLQWQGAVTAAQLTSLTGRQSAPALLPLALAAVAGLAAVAASRGVARRLLGALLMLVGVLSGWAAVSGISDRPVSALRDAQPQAQQVLSGSRNLIGPALSLTGAALVLLAGAAVLAGLFAGRGMGSRFSRHQPEPGAAGSGPVQDADLWKRLDAGEDPTA
;
A
#
# COMPACT_ATOMS: atom_id res chain seq x y z
N MET A 1 16.02 28.67 9.93
CA MET A 1 15.39 27.34 10.14
C MET A 1 14.39 26.94 9.03
N THR A 2 14.58 27.36 7.77
CA THR A 2 13.59 27.18 6.67
C THR A 2 13.85 25.95 5.77
N ALA A 3 15.03 25.34 5.83
CA ALA A 3 15.41 24.25 4.91
C ALA A 3 14.70 22.89 5.14
N ARG A 4 14.20 22.60 6.35
CA ARG A 4 13.57 21.30 6.68
C ARG A 4 12.15 21.11 6.16
N ALA A 5 11.47 22.19 5.75
CA ALA A 5 10.09 22.10 5.28
C ALA A 5 10.00 21.49 3.86
N GLY A 6 10.98 21.77 2.99
CA GLY A 6 10.97 21.34 1.59
C GLY A 6 11.31 19.87 1.36
N SER A 7 12.09 19.22 2.23
CA SER A 7 12.43 17.79 2.06
C SER A 7 11.27 16.86 2.43
N ARG A 8 10.47 17.24 3.43
CA ARG A 8 9.34 16.46 3.95
C ARG A 8 8.15 16.41 2.98
N SER A 9 7.87 17.50 2.27
CA SER A 9 6.83 17.51 1.23
C SER A 9 7.21 16.61 0.05
N ARG A 10 8.47 16.67 -0.40
CA ARG A 10 9.00 15.80 -1.47
C ARG A 10 8.90 14.32 -1.11
N GLY A 11 9.27 13.93 0.11
CA GLY A 11 9.14 12.54 0.57
C GLY A 11 7.70 12.02 0.51
N THR A 12 6.72 12.86 0.83
CA THR A 12 5.30 12.48 0.77
C THR A 12 4.84 12.28 -0.68
N VAL A 13 5.23 13.17 -1.59
CA VAL A 13 4.91 13.04 -3.03
C VAL A 13 5.52 11.77 -3.60
N VAL A 14 6.78 11.45 -3.26
CA VAL A 14 7.45 10.23 -3.71
C VAL A 14 6.73 8.97 -3.21
N VAL A 15 6.31 8.93 -1.95
CA VAL A 15 5.55 7.78 -1.41
C VAL A 15 4.20 7.64 -2.12
N VAL A 16 3.44 8.72 -2.24
CA VAL A 16 2.12 8.70 -2.91
C VAL A 16 2.27 8.26 -4.36
N ALA A 17 3.19 8.86 -5.11
CA ALA A 17 3.45 8.50 -6.50
C ALA A 17 3.93 7.04 -6.61
N GLY A 18 4.82 6.60 -5.71
CA GLY A 18 5.32 5.23 -5.67
C GLY A 18 4.22 4.20 -5.44
N VAL A 19 3.31 4.43 -4.49
CA VAL A 19 2.19 3.51 -4.25
C VAL A 19 1.17 3.56 -5.38
N VAL A 20 0.80 4.73 -5.89
CA VAL A 20 -0.20 4.86 -6.97
C VAL A 20 0.31 4.24 -8.27
N LEU A 21 1.53 4.58 -8.70
CA LEU A 21 2.16 3.98 -9.87
C LEU A 21 2.42 2.50 -9.65
N GLY A 22 2.87 2.11 -8.47
CA GLY A 22 3.10 0.71 -8.11
C GLY A 22 1.83 -0.13 -8.21
N ALA A 23 0.74 0.32 -7.60
CA ALA A 23 -0.57 -0.35 -7.68
C ALA A 23 -1.11 -0.39 -9.11
N ALA A 24 -0.96 0.70 -9.87
CA ALA A 24 -1.36 0.74 -11.27
C ALA A 24 -0.57 -0.27 -12.13
N LEU A 25 0.73 -0.40 -11.91
CA LEU A 25 1.57 -1.38 -12.60
C LEU A 25 1.26 -2.83 -12.19
N VAL A 26 0.99 -3.08 -10.90
CA VAL A 26 0.55 -4.40 -10.41
C VAL A 26 -0.77 -4.81 -11.10
N ALA A 27 -1.77 -3.92 -11.09
CA ALA A 27 -3.07 -4.18 -11.71
C ALA A 27 -2.97 -4.26 -13.25
N GLY A 28 -2.18 -3.37 -13.86
CA GLY A 28 -1.93 -3.33 -15.30
C GLY A 28 -1.19 -4.57 -15.80
N GLY A 29 -0.20 -5.05 -15.05
CA GLY A 29 0.54 -6.28 -15.36
C GLY A 29 -0.32 -7.54 -15.31
N ALA A 30 -1.48 -7.52 -14.65
CA ALA A 30 -2.45 -8.61 -14.68
C ALA A 30 -3.26 -8.69 -15.98
N LEU A 31 -3.30 -7.63 -16.80
CA LEU A 31 -4.12 -7.57 -18.01
C LEU A 31 -3.54 -8.37 -19.20
N PRO A 32 -2.23 -8.27 -19.52
CA PRO A 32 -1.65 -8.99 -20.63
C PRO A 32 -1.77 -10.52 -20.50
N THR A 33 -1.59 -11.19 -21.62
CA THR A 33 -1.39 -12.64 -21.66
C THR A 33 -0.06 -12.98 -21.00
N TRP A 34 -0.08 -13.93 -20.06
CA TRP A 34 1.12 -14.45 -19.40
C TRP A 34 1.52 -15.78 -19.99
N TRP A 35 0.52 -16.58 -20.37
CA TRP A 35 0.71 -17.92 -20.89
C TRP A 35 -0.08 -18.13 -22.16
N THR A 36 0.51 -18.85 -23.10
CA THR A 36 -0.19 -19.45 -24.21
C THR A 36 0.07 -20.96 -24.17
N LEU A 37 -0.98 -21.74 -23.99
CA LEU A 37 -0.92 -23.18 -23.79
C LEU A 37 -1.53 -23.89 -24.99
N GLN A 38 -0.86 -24.95 -25.46
CA GLN A 38 -1.47 -25.94 -26.32
C GLN A 38 -1.98 -27.09 -25.48
N TRP A 39 -3.23 -27.46 -25.66
CA TRP A 39 -3.87 -28.55 -24.95
C TRP A 39 -4.71 -29.41 -25.90
N GLN A 40 -5.03 -30.63 -25.48
CA GLN A 40 -5.93 -31.52 -26.20
C GLN A 40 -6.93 -32.16 -25.22
N GLY A 41 -8.14 -32.41 -25.72
CA GLY A 41 -9.14 -33.20 -25.02
C GLY A 41 -9.16 -34.64 -25.52
N ALA A 42 -10.08 -35.45 -24.98
CA ALA A 42 -10.18 -36.88 -25.33
C ALA A 42 -10.45 -37.12 -26.83
N VAL A 43 -11.25 -36.24 -27.43
CA VAL A 43 -11.75 -36.36 -28.81
C VAL A 43 -11.46 -35.11 -29.64
N THR A 44 -10.78 -34.11 -29.07
CA THR A 44 -10.48 -32.83 -29.71
C THR A 44 -9.02 -32.76 -30.12
N ALA A 45 -8.78 -32.26 -31.33
CA ALA A 45 -7.44 -31.92 -31.80
C ALA A 45 -6.80 -30.83 -30.94
N ALA A 46 -5.48 -30.70 -31.00
CA ALA A 46 -4.73 -29.71 -30.24
C ALA A 46 -5.28 -28.28 -30.44
N GLN A 47 -5.66 -27.64 -29.34
CA GLN A 47 -6.18 -26.28 -29.29
C GLN A 47 -5.18 -25.34 -28.61
N LEU A 48 -5.17 -24.08 -29.02
CA LEU A 48 -4.36 -23.03 -28.41
C LEU A 48 -5.24 -22.16 -27.52
N THR A 49 -4.80 -21.88 -26.29
CA THR A 49 -5.53 -20.99 -25.38
C THR A 49 -4.56 -20.07 -24.68
N SER A 50 -4.90 -18.78 -24.65
CA SER A 50 -4.13 -17.75 -23.96
C SER A 50 -4.77 -17.44 -22.61
N LEU A 51 -3.95 -17.43 -21.56
CA LEU A 51 -4.35 -17.08 -20.21
C LEU A 51 -3.71 -15.75 -19.81
N THR A 52 -4.54 -14.89 -19.24
CA THR A 52 -4.12 -13.57 -18.75
C THR A 52 -3.50 -13.65 -17.36
N GLY A 53 -2.85 -12.58 -16.93
CA GLY A 53 -2.37 -12.44 -15.56
C GLY A 53 -3.50 -12.51 -14.52
N ARG A 54 -4.72 -12.09 -14.86
CA ARG A 54 -5.91 -12.24 -13.99
C ARG A 54 -6.24 -13.70 -13.68
N GLN A 55 -5.98 -14.59 -14.62
CA GLN A 55 -6.21 -16.02 -14.47
C GLN A 55 -5.00 -16.72 -13.83
N SER A 56 -3.79 -16.31 -14.19
CA SER A 56 -2.55 -16.94 -13.73
C SER A 56 -2.12 -16.48 -12.33
N ALA A 57 -2.44 -15.24 -11.96
CA ALA A 57 -2.10 -14.61 -10.70
C ALA A 57 -3.29 -13.78 -10.15
N PRO A 58 -4.40 -14.43 -9.76
CA PRO A 58 -5.65 -13.76 -9.38
C PRO A 58 -5.50 -12.82 -8.18
N ALA A 59 -4.47 -13.01 -7.34
CA ALA A 59 -4.18 -12.18 -6.18
C ALA A 59 -3.68 -10.75 -6.52
N LEU A 60 -3.23 -10.48 -7.75
CA LEU A 60 -2.64 -9.18 -8.10
C LEU A 60 -3.64 -8.01 -7.98
N LEU A 61 -4.88 -8.20 -8.45
CA LEU A 61 -5.92 -7.17 -8.38
C LEU A 61 -6.30 -6.80 -6.94
N PRO A 62 -6.64 -7.74 -6.04
CA PRO A 62 -6.95 -7.40 -4.66
C PRO A 62 -5.75 -6.82 -3.91
N LEU A 63 -4.52 -7.25 -4.20
CA LEU A 63 -3.32 -6.66 -3.60
C LEU A 63 -3.06 -5.22 -4.09
N ALA A 64 -3.30 -4.92 -5.36
CA ALA A 64 -3.23 -3.55 -5.87
C ALA A 64 -4.24 -2.63 -5.16
N LEU A 65 -5.48 -3.11 -4.96
CA LEU A 65 -6.48 -2.39 -4.18
C LEU A 65 -6.07 -2.24 -2.71
N ALA A 66 -5.48 -3.28 -2.10
CA ALA A 66 -4.96 -3.21 -0.74
C ALA A 66 -3.83 -2.18 -0.60
N ALA A 67 -2.97 -2.01 -1.61
CA ALA A 67 -1.94 -0.98 -1.62
C ALA A 67 -2.55 0.43 -1.63
N VAL A 68 -3.57 0.66 -2.47
CA VAL A 68 -4.31 1.94 -2.52
C VAL A 68 -5.02 2.23 -1.20
N ALA A 69 -5.70 1.23 -0.63
CA ALA A 69 -6.35 1.35 0.67
C ALA A 69 -5.32 1.61 1.81
N GLY A 70 -4.18 0.92 1.76
CA GLY A 70 -3.07 1.11 2.68
C GLY A 70 -2.51 2.53 2.63
N LEU A 71 -2.40 3.13 1.44
CA LEU A 71 -2.00 4.53 1.28
C LEU A 71 -2.99 5.48 1.98
N ALA A 72 -4.29 5.27 1.81
CA ALA A 72 -5.31 6.06 2.48
C ALA A 72 -5.23 5.91 4.01
N ALA A 73 -5.02 4.69 4.51
CA ALA A 73 -4.80 4.43 5.93
C ALA A 73 -3.54 5.12 6.47
N VAL A 74 -2.43 5.08 5.72
CA VAL A 74 -1.19 5.80 6.08
C VAL A 74 -1.43 7.31 6.17
N ALA A 75 -2.20 7.88 5.24
CA ALA A 75 -2.56 9.30 5.25
C ALA A 75 -3.42 9.69 6.46
N ALA A 76 -4.35 8.82 6.86
CA ALA A 76 -5.23 9.03 8.01
C ALA A 76 -4.55 8.81 9.38
N SER A 77 -3.54 7.94 9.43
CA SER A 77 -2.88 7.50 10.67
C SER A 77 -1.76 8.43 11.15
N ARG A 78 -1.32 8.23 12.40
CA ARG A 78 -0.24 8.99 13.07
C ARG A 78 0.61 8.08 13.94
N GLY A 79 1.82 8.54 14.29
CA GLY A 79 2.68 7.89 15.28
C GLY A 79 3.02 6.44 14.92
N VAL A 80 2.89 5.53 15.89
CA VAL A 80 3.20 4.11 15.73
C VAL A 80 2.27 3.42 14.73
N ALA A 81 0.98 3.78 14.70
CA ALA A 81 0.02 3.22 13.74
C ALA A 81 0.47 3.43 12.29
N ARG A 82 1.08 4.58 11.98
CA ARG A 82 1.64 4.85 10.65
C ARG A 82 2.80 3.90 10.30
N ARG A 83 3.64 3.56 11.27
CA ARG A 83 4.73 2.59 11.06
C ARG A 83 4.18 1.20 10.78
N LEU A 84 3.19 0.75 11.55
CA LEU A 84 2.53 -0.54 11.31
C LEU A 84 1.90 -0.61 9.91
N LEU A 85 1.26 0.47 9.44
CA LEU A 85 0.70 0.54 8.09
C LEU A 85 1.78 0.60 7.00
N GLY A 86 2.93 1.22 7.26
CA GLY A 86 4.10 1.14 6.37
C GLY A 86 4.64 -0.29 6.24
N ALA A 87 4.70 -1.04 7.35
CA ALA A 87 5.06 -2.46 7.33
C ALA A 87 4.03 -3.30 6.57
N LEU A 88 2.74 -3.00 6.74
CA LEU A 88 1.67 -3.65 5.98
C LEU A 88 1.80 -3.38 4.47
N LEU A 89 2.12 -2.14 4.07
CA LEU A 89 2.40 -1.82 2.66
C LEU A 89 3.60 -2.59 2.11
N MET A 90 4.68 -2.72 2.89
CA MET A 90 5.80 -3.58 2.50
C MET A 90 5.36 -5.02 2.28
N LEU A 91 4.55 -5.56 3.21
CA LEU A 91 4.00 -6.92 3.07
C LEU A 91 3.15 -7.05 1.80
N VAL A 92 2.30 -6.08 1.48
CA VAL A 92 1.52 -6.07 0.23
C VAL A 92 2.43 -6.07 -1.01
N GLY A 93 3.51 -5.29 -0.99
CA GLY A 93 4.53 -5.29 -2.04
C GLY A 93 5.21 -6.66 -2.20
N VAL A 94 5.63 -7.29 -1.09
CA VAL A 94 6.21 -8.64 -1.10
C VAL A 94 5.22 -9.67 -1.64
N LEU A 95 3.98 -9.66 -1.17
CA LEU A 95 2.93 -10.59 -1.61
C LEU A 95 2.61 -10.40 -3.10
N SER A 96 2.65 -9.17 -3.61
CA SER A 96 2.44 -8.87 -5.02
C SER A 96 3.59 -9.40 -5.88
N GLY A 97 4.83 -9.23 -5.43
CA GLY A 97 6.01 -9.81 -6.08
C GLY A 97 5.97 -11.34 -6.07
N TRP A 98 5.62 -11.94 -4.93
CA TRP A 98 5.47 -13.39 -4.80
C TRP A 98 4.36 -13.94 -5.71
N ALA A 99 3.19 -13.29 -5.74
CA ALA A 99 2.09 -13.66 -6.65
C ALA A 99 2.48 -13.57 -8.13
N ALA A 100 3.30 -12.58 -8.49
CA ALA A 100 3.80 -12.45 -9.86
C ALA A 100 4.78 -13.56 -10.22
N VAL A 101 5.70 -13.89 -9.32
CA VAL A 101 6.68 -14.98 -9.53
C VAL A 101 5.99 -16.33 -9.57
N SER A 102 5.03 -16.61 -8.67
CA SER A 102 4.31 -17.88 -8.67
C SER A 102 3.47 -18.05 -9.95
N GLY A 103 2.75 -17.01 -10.37
CA GLY A 103 1.91 -17.07 -11.58
C GLY A 103 2.68 -17.25 -12.90
N ILE A 104 3.98 -16.91 -12.95
CA ILE A 104 4.84 -17.16 -14.12
C ILE A 104 5.67 -18.44 -14.00
N SER A 105 5.93 -18.91 -12.77
CA SER A 105 6.74 -20.11 -12.53
C SER A 105 5.93 -21.38 -12.79
N ASP A 106 4.72 -21.44 -12.22
CA ASP A 106 3.86 -22.60 -12.30
C ASP A 106 2.98 -22.55 -13.56
N ARG A 107 2.86 -23.68 -14.26
CA ARG A 107 1.90 -23.78 -15.38
C ARG A 107 0.49 -23.65 -14.80
N PRO A 108 -0.36 -22.73 -15.28
CA PRO A 108 -1.68 -22.48 -14.70
C PRO A 108 -2.70 -23.53 -15.16
N VAL A 109 -2.48 -24.80 -14.82
CA VAL A 109 -3.31 -25.94 -15.24
C VAL A 109 -4.72 -25.86 -14.65
N SER A 110 -4.87 -25.40 -13.41
CA SER A 110 -6.17 -25.15 -12.80
C SER A 110 -6.95 -24.09 -13.58
N ALA A 111 -6.34 -22.93 -13.83
CA ALA A 111 -6.98 -21.87 -14.60
C ALA A 111 -7.30 -22.28 -16.04
N LEU A 112 -6.48 -23.14 -16.66
CA LEU A 112 -6.79 -23.74 -17.94
C LEU A 112 -8.04 -24.64 -17.84
N ARG A 113 -8.14 -25.50 -16.82
CA ARG A 113 -9.31 -26.37 -16.63
C ARG A 113 -10.58 -25.57 -16.35
N ASP A 114 -10.48 -24.46 -15.61
CA ASP A 114 -11.60 -23.57 -15.35
C ASP A 114 -12.09 -22.89 -16.64
N ALA A 115 -11.16 -22.45 -17.50
CA ALA A 115 -11.50 -21.84 -18.79
C ALA A 115 -11.91 -22.86 -19.87
N GLN A 116 -11.36 -24.07 -19.80
CA GLN A 116 -11.49 -25.15 -20.78
C GLN A 116 -11.68 -26.49 -20.05
N PRO A 117 -12.90 -26.83 -19.61
CA PRO A 117 -13.16 -28.07 -18.86
C PRO A 117 -12.81 -29.36 -19.62
N GLN A 118 -12.79 -29.27 -20.95
CA GLN A 118 -12.44 -30.36 -21.87
C GLN A 118 -10.93 -30.64 -21.93
N ALA A 119 -10.09 -29.76 -21.37
CA ALA A 119 -8.64 -29.90 -21.40
C ALA A 119 -8.18 -31.07 -20.52
N GLN A 120 -7.69 -32.12 -21.17
CA GLN A 120 -7.18 -33.31 -20.48
C GLN A 120 -5.66 -33.31 -20.37
N GLN A 121 -4.97 -32.94 -21.45
CA GLN A 121 -3.52 -32.93 -21.52
C GLN A 121 -3.00 -31.59 -22.04
N VAL A 122 -1.95 -31.07 -21.38
CA VAL A 122 -1.21 -29.89 -21.83
C VAL A 122 0.01 -30.37 -22.60
N LEU A 123 0.07 -30.04 -23.88
CA LEU A 123 1.12 -30.48 -24.80
C LEU A 123 2.34 -29.57 -24.71
N SER A 124 2.12 -28.26 -24.77
CA SER A 124 3.17 -27.25 -24.75
C SER A 124 2.69 -25.95 -24.10
N GLY A 125 3.61 -25.08 -23.72
CA GLY A 125 3.29 -23.79 -23.14
C GLY A 125 4.41 -22.77 -23.33
N SER A 126 4.06 -21.58 -23.81
CA SER A 126 4.96 -20.43 -23.92
C SER A 126 4.60 -19.35 -22.90
N ARG A 127 5.61 -18.60 -22.47
CA ARG A 127 5.52 -17.53 -21.47
C ARG A 127 5.69 -16.17 -22.11
N ASN A 128 4.89 -15.20 -21.69
CA ASN A 128 5.08 -13.80 -22.00
C ASN A 128 5.43 -13.03 -20.72
N LEU A 129 6.59 -12.37 -20.73
CA LEU A 129 7.18 -11.74 -19.55
C LEU A 129 6.73 -10.29 -19.34
N ILE A 130 6.01 -9.69 -20.29
CA ILE A 130 5.59 -8.28 -20.20
C ILE A 130 4.72 -8.06 -18.95
N GLY A 131 3.69 -8.89 -18.77
CA GLY A 131 2.79 -8.80 -17.61
C GLY A 131 3.50 -9.00 -16.25
N PRO A 132 4.23 -10.12 -16.06
CA PRO A 132 5.01 -10.36 -14.84
C PRO A 132 6.05 -9.27 -14.54
N ALA A 133 6.75 -8.77 -15.56
CA ALA A 133 7.74 -7.71 -15.38
C ALA A 133 7.11 -6.39 -14.89
N LEU A 134 5.95 -6.02 -15.46
CA LEU A 134 5.18 -4.86 -14.99
C LEU A 134 4.72 -5.05 -13.54
N SER A 135 4.17 -6.22 -13.21
CA SER A 135 3.72 -6.52 -11.84
C SER A 135 4.87 -6.53 -10.82
N LEU A 136 6.04 -7.07 -11.18
CA LEU A 136 7.24 -7.06 -10.34
C LEU A 136 7.76 -5.64 -10.12
N THR A 137 7.77 -4.82 -11.17
CA THR A 137 8.17 -3.41 -11.07
C THR A 137 7.21 -2.66 -10.14
N GLY A 138 5.90 -2.88 -10.30
CA GLY A 138 4.90 -2.29 -9.41
C GLY A 138 5.03 -2.74 -7.96
N ALA A 139 5.27 -4.03 -7.74
CA ALA A 139 5.50 -4.62 -6.42
C ALA A 139 6.73 -4.00 -5.71
N ALA A 140 7.83 -3.81 -6.45
CA ALA A 140 9.03 -3.15 -5.94
C ALA A 140 8.76 -1.69 -5.53
N LEU A 141 7.99 -0.94 -6.33
CA LEU A 141 7.61 0.43 -5.99
C LEU A 141 6.75 0.51 -4.71
N VAL A 142 5.75 -0.38 -4.57
CA VAL A 142 4.92 -0.45 -3.35
C VAL A 142 5.77 -0.80 -2.13
N LEU A 143 6.70 -1.76 -2.28
CA LEU A 143 7.61 -2.17 -1.21
C LEU A 143 8.52 -1.02 -0.77
N LEU A 144 9.16 -0.33 -1.72
CA LEU A 144 10.02 0.83 -1.43
C LEU A 144 9.23 1.98 -0.81
N ALA A 145 7.99 2.22 -1.26
CA ALA A 145 7.13 3.23 -0.66
C ALA A 145 6.72 2.86 0.78
N GLY A 146 6.41 1.59 1.06
CA GLY A 146 6.16 1.09 2.42
C GLY A 146 7.39 1.28 3.34
N ALA A 147 8.58 0.97 2.83
CA ALA A 147 9.84 1.22 3.54
C ALA A 147 10.07 2.71 3.80
N ALA A 148 9.76 3.58 2.83
CA ALA A 148 9.84 5.03 3.00
C ALA A 148 8.87 5.56 4.08
N VAL A 149 7.65 5.00 4.18
CA VAL A 149 6.70 5.31 5.26
C VAL A 149 7.29 4.91 6.62
N LEU A 150 7.86 3.70 6.72
CA LEU A 150 8.52 3.21 7.94
C LEU A 150 9.71 4.08 8.36
N ALA A 151 10.51 4.53 7.39
CA ALA A 151 11.62 5.45 7.60
C ALA A 151 11.19 6.89 7.98
N GLY A 152 9.89 7.18 7.99
CA GLY A 152 9.35 8.48 8.40
C GLY A 152 9.42 9.57 7.32
N LEU A 153 9.60 9.19 6.04
CA LEU A 153 9.61 10.13 4.92
C LEU A 153 8.21 10.68 4.58
N PHE A 154 7.16 10.10 5.16
CA PHE A 154 5.78 10.54 4.98
C PHE A 154 5.38 11.63 6.00
N ALA A 155 5.23 12.85 5.52
CA ALA A 155 5.08 14.06 6.33
C ALA A 155 3.64 14.44 6.67
N GLY A 156 2.69 13.51 6.56
CA GLY A 156 1.29 13.76 6.93
C GLY A 156 1.19 14.30 8.36
N ARG A 157 0.81 15.58 8.52
CA ARG A 157 0.27 16.09 9.78
C ARG A 157 -1.10 15.44 9.89
N GLY A 158 -1.30 14.42 10.72
CA GLY A 158 -2.67 13.89 10.82
C GLY A 158 -3.61 14.93 11.49
N MET A 159 -4.73 14.50 12.05
CA MET A 159 -5.68 15.44 12.66
C MET A 159 -5.37 15.91 14.11
N GLY A 160 -4.86 15.04 14.99
CA GLY A 160 -4.75 15.32 16.44
C GLY A 160 -3.67 16.29 16.98
N SER A 161 -2.82 16.92 16.16
CA SER A 161 -1.71 17.77 16.68
C SER A 161 -2.18 19.19 16.97
N ARG A 162 -3.44 19.47 16.65
CA ARG A 162 -4.14 20.69 17.06
C ARG A 162 -4.68 20.57 18.49
N PHE A 163 -4.80 19.34 19.02
CA PHE A 163 -5.33 19.08 20.36
C PHE A 163 -4.24 18.81 21.41
N SER A 164 -3.05 18.30 21.03
CA SER A 164 -1.96 18.04 21.99
C SER A 164 -1.15 19.28 22.42
N ARG A 165 -1.67 20.50 22.22
CA ARG A 165 -0.96 21.75 22.57
C ARG A 165 -1.30 22.29 23.96
N HIS A 166 -1.98 21.52 24.80
CA HIS A 166 -2.33 21.89 26.18
C HIS A 166 -1.93 20.78 27.14
N GLN A 167 -0.63 20.63 27.39
CA GLN A 167 -0.19 20.11 28.67
C GLN A 167 0.79 21.15 29.22
N PRO A 168 0.33 22.09 30.07
CA PRO A 168 1.22 23.00 30.77
C PRO A 168 2.13 22.14 31.66
N GLU A 169 3.44 22.36 31.59
CA GLU A 169 4.35 21.89 32.63
C GLU A 169 3.91 22.49 33.97
N PRO A 170 3.75 21.70 35.04
CA PRO A 170 3.55 22.24 36.37
C PRO A 170 4.89 22.81 36.85
N GLY A 171 5.15 24.10 36.61
CA GLY A 171 6.37 24.73 37.12
C GLY A 171 6.69 26.15 36.68
N ALA A 172 6.09 26.71 35.63
CA ALA A 172 6.42 28.07 35.19
C ALA A 172 5.51 29.12 35.85
N ALA A 173 5.79 29.43 37.12
CA ALA A 173 5.37 30.69 37.72
C ALA A 173 6.07 31.84 36.97
N GLY A 174 5.39 32.45 36.01
CA GLY A 174 5.91 33.56 35.23
C GLY A 174 4.77 34.44 34.75
N SER A 175 4.66 35.62 35.34
CA SER A 175 3.74 36.71 35.06
C SER A 175 3.58 37.01 33.55
N GLY A 176 2.58 36.39 32.92
CA GLY A 176 2.07 36.72 31.60
C GLY A 176 0.55 36.93 31.65
N PRO A 177 -0.08 37.47 30.59
CA PRO A 177 -1.51 37.81 30.61
C PRO A 177 -2.32 36.56 30.94
N VAL A 178 -3.07 36.61 32.04
CA VAL A 178 -3.90 35.49 32.49
C VAL A 178 -4.91 35.22 31.38
N GLN A 179 -4.85 34.03 30.78
CA GLN A 179 -5.86 33.60 29.81
C GLN A 179 -7.16 33.34 30.55
N ASP A 180 -8.30 33.73 29.96
CA ASP A 180 -9.62 33.59 30.58
C ASP A 180 -9.89 32.17 31.10
N ALA A 181 -9.39 31.15 30.40
CA ALA A 181 -9.52 29.75 30.82
C ALA A 181 -8.81 29.43 32.14
N ASP A 182 -7.69 30.09 32.44
CA ASP A 182 -6.96 29.93 33.70
C ASP A 182 -7.64 30.68 34.85
N LEU A 183 -8.38 31.77 34.58
CA LEU A 183 -9.22 32.44 35.59
C LEU A 183 -10.38 31.55 36.02
N TRP A 184 -11.08 30.92 35.07
CA TRP A 184 -12.20 30.02 35.37
C TRP A 184 -11.75 28.79 36.17
N LYS A 185 -10.56 28.26 35.86
CA LYS A 185 -9.98 27.12 36.60
C LYS A 185 -9.64 27.45 38.06
N ARG A 186 -9.19 28.68 38.32
CA ARG A 186 -8.86 29.14 39.68
C ARG A 186 -10.12 29.39 40.51
N LEU A 187 -11.18 29.90 39.87
CA LEU A 187 -12.52 30.01 40.47
C LEU A 187 -13.07 28.63 40.88
N ASP A 188 -13.00 27.63 40.00
CA ASP A 188 -13.41 26.25 40.32
C ASP A 188 -12.53 25.60 41.39
N ALA A 189 -11.26 25.98 41.49
CA ALA A 189 -10.34 25.54 42.55
C ALA A 189 -10.59 26.23 43.90
N GLY A 190 -11.52 27.19 43.98
CA GLY A 190 -11.82 27.95 45.19
C GLY A 190 -10.75 29.00 45.54
N GLU A 191 -9.84 29.30 44.62
CA GLU A 191 -8.83 30.35 44.78
C GLU A 191 -9.45 31.70 44.41
N ASP A 192 -10.08 32.35 45.39
CA ASP A 192 -10.65 33.69 45.23
C ASP A 192 -9.54 34.76 45.17
N PRO A 193 -9.41 35.51 44.06
CA PRO A 193 -8.41 36.57 43.94
C PRO A 193 -8.72 37.84 44.76
N THR A 194 -9.83 37.86 45.53
CA THR A 194 -10.18 38.97 46.44
C THR A 194 -9.81 38.74 47.90
N ALA A 195 -9.23 37.57 48.23
CA ALA A 195 -8.71 37.25 49.56
C ALA A 195 -7.35 37.91 49.84
#